data_AF-A0A3G1TW14-F1
#
_entry.id   AF-A0A3G1TW14-F1
#
_cell.length_a   1.000
_cell.length_b   1.000
_cell.length_c   1.000
_cell.angle_alpha   90.00
_cell.angle_beta   90.00
_cell.angle_gamma   90.00
#
_symmetry.space_group_name_H-M   'P 1'
#
loop_
_entity.id
_entity.type
_entity.pdbx_description
1 polymer ?
#
loop_
_entity_poly.entity_id
_entity_poly.type
_entity_poly.pdbx_seq_one_letter_code
_entity_poly.pdbx_strand_id
1 'polypeptide(L)'
;KLFLKETINPLRTNNIIFTITPVLGFTLSLMFWGMTASSNATFYTLFPLLLFFCMTSLNVYVVLLSGWASNSLYALLGALRASAQTISYEISMIMIMLFPAFLQWTFSWGNMFNGY
;
A
#
# COMPACT_ATOMS: atom_id res chain seq x y z
N LYS A 1 11.58 6.51 -22.14
CA LYS A 1 10.49 6.11 -23.07
C LYS A 1 9.11 6.56 -22.61
N LEU A 2 8.69 6.28 -21.37
CA LEU A 2 7.40 6.74 -20.83
C LEU A 2 7.33 8.27 -20.63
N PHE A 3 8.39 8.91 -20.14
CA PHE A 3 8.41 10.37 -19.90
C PHE A 3 8.32 11.26 -21.16
N LEU A 4 8.63 10.71 -22.33
CA LEU A 4 8.60 11.44 -23.61
C LEU A 4 7.29 11.21 -24.37
N LYS A 5 6.42 10.32 -23.87
CA LYS A 5 5.16 9.99 -24.51
C LYS A 5 4.10 11.01 -24.11
N GLU A 6 3.24 11.37 -25.07
CA GLU A 6 2.09 12.24 -24.80
C GLU A 6 1.21 11.64 -23.68
N THR A 7 0.83 12.49 -22.73
CA THR A 7 -0.04 12.11 -21.61
C THR A 7 -1.48 11.99 -22.09
N ILE A 8 -1.97 10.75 -22.16
CA ILE A 8 -3.33 10.47 -22.63
C ILE A 8 -4.30 10.66 -21.46
N ASN A 9 -4.97 11.81 -21.40
CA ASN A 9 -6.06 12.05 -20.45
C ASN A 9 -7.42 11.83 -21.14
N PRO A 10 -8.29 10.93 -20.64
CA PRO A 10 -9.60 10.71 -21.25
C PRO A 10 -10.54 11.91 -21.01
N LEU A 11 -11.36 12.23 -22.02
CA LEU A 11 -12.22 13.42 -22.07
C LEU A 11 -13.23 13.54 -20.91
N ARG A 12 -13.63 12.43 -20.29
CA ARG A 12 -14.66 12.41 -19.23
C ARG A 12 -14.11 12.12 -17.84
N THR A 13 -12.83 12.37 -17.57
CA THR A 13 -12.21 12.05 -16.27
C THR A 13 -12.26 13.18 -15.24
N ASN A 14 -12.15 12.82 -13.96
CA ASN A 14 -11.87 13.80 -12.92
C ASN A 14 -10.36 14.07 -12.87
N ASN A 15 -9.92 15.10 -13.60
CA ASN A 15 -8.50 15.43 -13.80
C ASN A 15 -7.70 15.60 -12.50
N ILE A 16 -8.30 16.19 -11.46
CA ILE A 16 -7.60 16.45 -10.19
C ILE A 16 -7.26 15.13 -9.50
N ILE A 17 -8.25 14.24 -9.37
CA ILE A 17 -8.04 12.96 -8.66
C ILE A 17 -7.21 12.01 -9.52
N PHE A 18 -7.39 12.03 -10.85
CA PHE A 18 -6.63 11.19 -11.76
C PHE A 18 -5.12 11.50 -11.75
N THR A 19 -4.74 12.76 -11.53
CA THR A 19 -3.32 13.15 -11.45
C THR A 19 -2.72 12.94 -10.05
N ILE A 20 -3.50 13.11 -8.98
CA ILE A 20 -3.04 12.93 -7.59
C ILE A 20 -2.90 11.44 -7.23
N THR A 21 -3.79 10.58 -7.72
CA THR A 21 -3.78 9.13 -7.40
C THR A 21 -2.44 8.42 -7.66
N PRO A 22 -1.73 8.59 -8.80
CA PRO A 22 -0.43 7.97 -9.00
C PRO A 22 0.65 8.52 -8.04
N VAL A 23 0.57 9.81 -7.68
CA VAL A 23 1.48 10.41 -6.68
C VAL A 23 1.25 9.77 -5.32
N LEU A 24 -0.01 9.62 -4.89
CA LEU A 24 -0.35 8.94 -3.64
C LEU A 24 0.16 7.50 -3.62
N GLY A 25 -0.08 6.72 -4.68
CA GLY A 25 0.42 5.35 -4.78
C GLY A 25 1.94 5.26 -4.68
N PHE A 26 2.65 6.16 -5.36
CA PHE A 26 4.11 6.23 -5.27
C PHE A 26 4.59 6.59 -3.86
N THR A 27 3.96 7.58 -3.21
CA THR A 27 4.34 7.96 -1.84
C THR A 27 4.14 6.81 -0.85
N LEU A 28 3.03 6.08 -0.92
CA LEU A 28 2.77 4.89 -0.10
C LEU A 28 3.83 3.81 -0.33
N SER A 29 4.23 3.57 -1.59
CA SER A 29 5.28 2.59 -1.91
C SER A 29 6.64 2.94 -1.30
N LEU A 30 7.00 4.23 -1.25
CA LEU A 30 8.23 4.68 -0.59
C LEU A 30 8.16 4.53 0.93
N MET A 31 6.99 4.78 1.54
CA MET A 31 6.81 4.59 2.99
C MET A 31 6.99 3.12 3.40
N PHE A 32 6.55 2.16 2.57
CA PHE A 32 6.82 0.74 2.84
C PHE A 32 8.32 0.43 2.91
N TRP A 33 9.12 1.02 2.03
CA TRP A 33 10.56 0.77 2.02
C TRP A 33 11.24 1.30 3.29
N GLY A 34 10.77 2.44 3.81
CA GLY A 34 11.26 3.01 5.07
C GLY A 34 11.01 2.16 6.31
N MET A 35 10.08 1.20 6.27
CA MET A 35 9.79 0.31 7.40
C MET A 35 10.65 -0.95 7.46
N THR A 36 11.47 -1.19 6.44
CA THR A 36 12.25 -2.42 6.37
C THR A 36 13.29 -2.49 7.50
N ALA A 37 13.31 -3.59 8.24
CA ALA A 37 14.37 -3.86 9.20
C ALA A 37 15.65 -4.16 8.44
N SER A 38 16.61 -3.23 8.50
CA SER A 38 17.97 -3.43 8.02
C SER A 38 18.94 -3.15 9.16
N SER A 39 20.13 -3.76 9.09
CA SER A 39 21.18 -3.55 10.10
C SER A 39 21.58 -2.07 10.25
N ASN A 40 21.38 -1.27 9.19
CA ASN A 40 21.63 0.17 9.15
C ASN A 40 20.31 0.95 9.01
N ALA A 41 19.27 0.60 9.76
CA ALA A 41 18.03 1.36 9.76
C ALA A 41 18.30 2.79 10.27
N THR A 42 17.97 3.78 9.44
CA THR A 42 18.17 5.21 9.76
C THR A 42 17.06 5.80 10.62
N PHE A 43 15.88 5.17 10.64
CA PHE A 43 14.72 5.61 11.40
C PHE A 43 14.25 4.54 12.39
N TYR A 44 14.07 4.93 13.66
CA TYR A 44 13.47 4.07 14.68
C TYR A 44 11.96 4.33 14.75
N THR A 45 11.18 3.33 14.37
CA THR A 45 9.73 3.31 14.51
C THR A 45 9.32 2.41 15.67
N LEU A 46 8.47 2.90 16.58
CA LEU A 46 8.11 2.19 17.82
C LEU A 46 7.31 0.89 17.57
N PHE A 47 6.35 0.91 16.65
CA PHE A 47 5.45 -0.22 16.33
C PHE A 47 5.34 -0.46 14.83
N PRO A 48 6.41 -0.93 14.16
CA PRO A 48 6.43 -0.99 12.71
C PRO A 48 5.56 -2.09 12.11
N LEU A 49 5.26 -3.17 12.84
CA LEU A 49 4.32 -4.18 12.37
C LEU A 49 2.89 -3.64 12.31
N LEU A 50 2.48 -2.82 13.29
CA LEU A 50 1.17 -2.17 13.27
C LEU A 50 1.09 -1.11 12.17
N LEU A 51 2.16 -0.32 12.00
CA LEU A 51 2.24 0.71 10.97
C LEU A 51 2.16 0.10 9.56
N PHE A 52 2.74 -1.09 9.37
CA PHE A 52 2.61 -1.87 8.15
C PHE A 52 1.13 -2.18 7.82
N PHE A 53 0.34 -2.67 8.78
CA PHE A 53 -1.09 -2.93 8.56
C PHE A 53 -1.90 -1.67 8.24
N CYS A 54 -1.57 -0.54 8.87
CA CYS A 54 -2.19 0.74 8.54
C CYS A 54 -1.87 1.17 7.10
N MET A 55 -0.63 0.99 6.64
CA MET A 55 -0.26 1.39 5.28
C MET A 55 -0.82 0.46 4.21
N THR A 56 -0.94 -0.84 4.47
CA THR A 56 -1.56 -1.77 3.51
C THR A 56 -3.03 -1.43 3.29
N SER A 57 -3.77 -1.20 4.38
CA SER A 57 -5.19 -0.82 4.29
C SER A 57 -5.39 0.52 3.58
N LEU A 58 -4.46 1.48 3.70
CA LEU A 58 -4.49 2.73 2.94
C LEU A 58 -4.31 2.54 1.43
N ASN A 59 -3.54 1.54 1.01
CA ASN A 59 -3.24 1.31 -0.41
C ASN A 59 -4.49 0.94 -1.23
N VAL A 60 -5.46 0.27 -0.61
CA VAL A 60 -6.75 -0.08 -1.24
C VAL A 60 -7.50 1.15 -1.75
N TYR A 61 -7.42 2.27 -1.02
CA TYR A 61 -8.07 3.52 -1.42
C TYR A 61 -7.44 4.14 -2.67
N VAL A 62 -6.12 3.99 -2.88
CA VAL A 62 -5.46 4.48 -4.08
C VAL A 62 -6.02 3.77 -5.32
N VAL A 63 -6.19 2.44 -5.24
CA VAL A 63 -6.75 1.63 -6.33
C VAL A 63 -8.19 2.05 -6.63
N LEU A 64 -9.03 2.18 -5.60
CA LEU A 64 -10.43 2.61 -5.76
C LEU A 64 -10.56 4.01 -6.35
N LEU A 65 -9.79 4.98 -5.83
CA LEU A 65 -9.80 6.36 -6.33
C LEU A 65 -9.36 6.44 -7.78
N SER A 66 -8.35 5.66 -8.18
CA SER A 66 -7.88 5.63 -9.58
C SER A 66 -8.96 5.09 -10.54
N GLY A 67 -9.68 4.04 -10.13
CA GLY A 67 -10.79 3.48 -10.89
C GLY A 67 -11.94 4.45 -11.05
N TRP A 68 -12.34 5.11 -9.95
CA TRP A 68 -13.42 6.09 -9.95
C TRP A 68 -13.07 7.35 -10.77
N ALA A 69 -11.84 7.87 -10.64
CA ALA A 69 -11.41 9.07 -11.35
C ALA A 69 -11.40 8.92 -12.88
N SER A 70 -11.20 7.68 -13.37
CA SER A 70 -11.17 7.37 -14.81
C SER A 70 -12.53 7.41 -15.50
N ASN A 71 -13.64 7.47 -14.74
CA ASN A 71 -15.03 7.54 -15.24
C ASN A 71 -15.36 6.55 -16.38
N SER A 72 -14.77 5.35 -16.36
CA SER A 72 -15.11 4.26 -17.29
C SER A 72 -15.60 3.04 -16.51
N LEU A 73 -16.69 2.44 -17.00
CA LEU A 73 -17.36 1.34 -16.29
C LEU A 73 -16.42 0.13 -16.11
N TYR A 74 -15.60 -0.19 -17.12
CA TYR A 74 -14.63 -1.28 -17.03
C TYR A 74 -13.49 -1.00 -16.05
N ALA A 75 -12.96 0.23 -16.01
CA ALA A 75 -11.92 0.56 -15.03
C ALA A 75 -12.47 0.54 -13.59
N LEU A 76 -13.71 1.00 -13.38
CA LEU A 76 -14.36 0.93 -12.08
C LEU A 76 -14.58 -0.52 -11.63
N LEU A 77 -15.08 -1.39 -12.52
CA LEU A 77 -15.22 -2.83 -12.24
C LEU A 77 -13.86 -3.49 -11.95
N GLY A 78 -12.83 -3.12 -12.70
CA GLY A 78 -11.45 -3.59 -12.47
C GLY A 78 -10.93 -3.16 -11.10
N ALA A 79 -11.12 -1.90 -10.72
CA ALA A 79 -10.71 -1.37 -9.42
C ALA A 79 -11.46 -2.04 -8.26
N LEU A 80 -12.78 -2.28 -8.40
CA LEU A 80 -13.57 -2.99 -7.40
C LEU A 80 -13.12 -4.45 -7.21
N ARG A 81 -12.77 -5.14 -8.30
CA ARG A 81 -12.23 -6.49 -8.22
C ARG A 81 -10.87 -6.51 -7.52
N ALA A 82 -9.98 -5.59 -7.89
CA ALA A 82 -8.67 -5.47 -7.27
C ALA A 82 -8.78 -5.13 -5.79
N SER A 83 -9.66 -4.20 -5.40
CA SER A 83 -9.87 -3.84 -3.99
C SER A 83 -10.46 -4.99 -3.17
N ALA A 84 -11.43 -5.72 -3.72
CA ALA A 84 -11.98 -6.90 -3.04
C ALA A 84 -10.90 -7.98 -2.82
N GLN A 85 -10.03 -8.16 -3.82
CA GLN A 85 -8.89 -9.06 -3.72
C GLN A 85 -7.92 -8.62 -2.62
N THR A 86 -7.48 -7.35 -2.62
CA THR A 86 -6.53 -6.86 -1.61
C THR A 86 -7.08 -6.99 -0.19
N ILE A 87 -8.33 -6.61 0.04
CA ILE A 87 -8.97 -6.73 1.36
C ILE A 87 -9.03 -8.20 1.81
N SER A 88 -9.33 -9.14 0.91
CA SER A 88 -9.37 -10.57 1.26
C SER A 88 -8.01 -11.12 1.69
N TYR A 89 -6.92 -10.64 1.07
CA TYR A 89 -5.56 -11.03 1.44
C TYR A 89 -5.02 -10.31 2.67
N GLU A 90 -5.50 -9.10 2.97
CA GLU A 90 -5.11 -8.38 4.20
C GLU A 90 -5.49 -9.16 5.45
N ILE A 91 -6.70 -9.73 5.51
CA ILE A 91 -7.19 -10.47 6.68
C ILE A 91 -6.31 -11.69 6.96
N SER A 92 -6.01 -12.48 5.92
CA SER A 92 -5.17 -13.68 6.08
C SER A 92 -3.73 -13.32 6.43
N MET A 93 -3.17 -12.26 5.84
CA MET A 93 -1.83 -11.77 6.15
C MET A 93 -1.71 -11.28 7.60
N ILE A 94 -2.69 -10.51 8.10
CA ILE A 94 -2.71 -10.04 9.49
C ILE A 94 -2.67 -11.24 10.45
N MET A 95 -3.48 -12.27 10.19
CA MET A 95 -3.52 -13.46 11.04
C MET A 95 -2.18 -14.21 11.07
N ILE A 96 -1.52 -14.35 9.90
CA ILE A 96 -0.22 -15.03 9.80
C ILE A 96 0.89 -14.22 10.48
N MET A 97 0.93 -12.90 10.31
CA MET A 97 1.96 -12.03 10.89
C MET A 97 1.80 -11.82 12.39
N LEU A 98 0.58 -11.95 12.94
CA LEU A 98 0.34 -11.88 14.38
C LEU A 98 0.95 -13.08 15.13
N PHE A 99 1.02 -14.26 14.52
CA PHE A 99 1.57 -15.46 15.17
C PHE A 99 3.02 -15.29 15.67
N PRO A 100 4.01 -14.88 14.85
CA PRO A 100 5.38 -14.65 15.34
C PRO A 100 5.47 -13.47 16.32
N ALA A 101 4.65 -12.43 16.15
CA ALA A 101 4.60 -11.30 17.08
C ALA A 101 4.17 -11.74 18.50
N PHE A 102 3.20 -12.65 18.60
CA PHE A 102 2.79 -13.24 19.88
C PHE A 102 3.86 -14.14 20.49
N LEU A 103 4.58 -14.92 19.68
CA LEU A 103 5.65 -15.81 20.18
C LEU A 103 6.78 -15.03 20.88
N GLN A 104 7.16 -13.87 20.33
CA GLN A 104 8.28 -13.07 20.82
C GLN A 104 7.85 -11.93 21.73
N TRP A 105 6.55 -11.73 21.95
CA TRP A 105 5.99 -10.62 22.74
C TRP A 105 6.46 -9.23 22.28
N THR A 106 6.77 -9.08 20.99
CA THR A 106 7.22 -7.80 20.42
C THR A 106 6.56 -7.52 19.07
N PHE A 107 6.33 -6.24 18.78
CA PHE A 107 5.79 -5.77 17.51
C PHE A 107 6.85 -5.09 16.62
N SER A 108 8.12 -5.21 16.99
CA SER A 108 9.26 -4.62 16.28
C SER A 108 9.87 -5.62 15.31
N TRP A 109 10.02 -5.25 14.04
CA TRP A 109 10.65 -6.09 13.01
C TRP A 109 12.09 -6.49 13.37
N GLY A 110 12.86 -5.58 13.97
CA GLY A 110 14.27 -5.84 14.34
C GLY A 110 14.41 -6.97 15.37
N ASN A 111 13.65 -6.89 16.47
CA ASN A 111 13.66 -7.97 17.47
C ASN A 111 13.09 -9.28 16.90
N MET A 112 12.19 -9.19 15.91
CA MET A 112 11.66 -10.38 15.25
C MET A 112 12.65 -11.05 14.31
N PHE A 113 13.49 -10.27 13.64
CA PHE A 113 14.57 -10.78 12.78
C PHE A 113 15.71 -11.39 13.59
N ASN A 114 16.09 -10.74 14.69
CA ASN A 114 17.19 -11.18 15.56
C ASN A 114 16.77 -12.26 16.55
N GLY A 115 15.60 -12.89 16.38
CA GLY A 115 14.95 -13.72 17.40
C GLY A 115 15.93 -14.64 18.14
N TYR A 116 16.15 -14.34 19.43
CA TYR A 116 17.18 -14.90 20.31
C TYR A 116 18.61 -14.92 19.73
#